data_AF-A0A9D7VQH0-F1
#
_entry.id   AF-A0A9D7VQH0-F1
#
_cell.length_a   1.000
_cell.length_b   1.000
_cell.length_c   1.000
_cell.angle_alpha   90.00
_cell.angle_beta   90.00
_cell.angle_gamma   90.00
#
_symmetry.space_group_name_H-M   'P 1'
#
loop_
_entity.id
_entity.type
_entity.pdbx_description
1 polymer ?
#
loop_
_entity_poly.entity_id
_entity_poly.type
_entity_poly.pdbx_seq_one_letter_code
_entity_poly.pdbx_strand_id
1 'polypeptide(L)' 'MRSAGTRVDEVNPAGLRTRIATAYDPDGIDIGASIACDGVCHTVTAKGRGTDGNWFDIESAAETLRLTTVGTWT' A
#
# COMPACT_ATOMS: atom_id res chain seq x y z
N MET A 1 0.99 -18.82 -7.11
CA MET A 1 1.15 -17.81 -6.04
C MET A 1 -0.02 -16.82 -6.06
N ARG A 2 -1.26 -17.31 -6.01
CA ARG A 2 -2.47 -16.48 -5.98
C ARG A 2 -3.07 -16.53 -4.58
N SER A 3 -2.83 -15.49 -3.80
CA SER A 3 -3.71 -15.05 -2.74
C SER A 3 -3.56 -13.53 -2.69
N ALA A 4 -4.21 -12.87 -3.64
CA ALA A 4 -4.41 -11.43 -3.60
C ALA A 4 -5.20 -11.15 -2.32
N GLY A 5 -4.54 -10.65 -1.29
CA GLY A 5 -5.26 -10.06 -0.18
C GLY A 5 -6.04 -8.85 -0.71
N THR A 6 -7.22 -8.64 -0.14
CA THR A 6 -8.17 -7.60 -0.56
C THR A 6 -7.46 -6.24 -0.67
N ARG A 7 -7.30 -5.75 -1.91
CA ARG A 7 -6.92 -4.37 -2.18
C ARG A 7 -8.11 -3.48 -1.84
N VAL A 8 -7.90 -2.54 -0.93
CA VAL A 8 -8.88 -1.49 -0.62
C VAL A 8 -8.28 -0.17 -1.04
N ASP A 9 -8.95 0.48 -1.98
CA ASP A 9 -8.53 1.75 -2.54
C ASP A 9 -9.43 2.88 -2.04
N GLU A 10 -8.82 3.96 -1.58
CA GLU A 10 -9.50 5.18 -1.14
C GLU A 10 -8.83 6.39 -1.78
N VAL A 11 -9.60 7.17 -2.54
CA VAL A 11 -9.13 8.46 -3.08
C VAL A 11 -9.31 9.53 -2.02
N ASN A 12 -8.23 10.27 -1.74
CA ASN A 12 -8.21 11.37 -0.77
C ASN A 12 -7.42 12.58 -1.34
N PRO A 13 -7.38 13.73 -0.65
CA PRO A 13 -6.65 14.90 -1.15
C PRO A 13 -5.14 14.72 -1.33
N ALA A 14 -4.53 13.74 -0.66
CA ALA A 14 -3.11 13.41 -0.79
C ALA A 14 -2.84 12.43 -1.95
N GLY A 15 -3.86 11.73 -2.46
CA GLY A 15 -3.78 10.88 -3.64
C GLY A 15 -4.63 9.62 -3.52
N LEU A 16 -4.04 8.48 -3.88
CA LEU A 16 -4.67 7.16 -3.71
C LEU A 16 -4.04 6.44 -2.52
N ARG A 17 -4.86 6.11 -1.53
CA ARG A 17 -4.49 5.15 -0.50
C ARG A 17 -4.81 3.75 -0.99
N THR A 18 -3.84 2.85 -0.89
CA THR A 18 -4.00 1.44 -1.27
C THR A 18 -3.58 0.55 -0.11
N ARG A 19 -4.48 -0.34 0.31
CA ARG A 19 -4.17 -1.41 1.26
C ARG A 19 -3.49 -2.58 0.56
N ILE A 20 -2.35 -3.01 1.10
CA ILE A 20 -1.56 -4.14 0.61
C ILE A 20 -1.48 -5.20 1.70
N ALA A 21 -1.92 -6.42 1.36
CA ALA A 21 -1.70 -7.58 2.21
C ALA A 21 -0.23 -8.02 2.15
N THR A 22 0.30 -8.46 3.29
CA THR A 22 1.72 -8.78 3.42
C THR A 22 1.94 -10.01 4.28
N ALA A 23 3.03 -10.72 4.00
CA ALA A 23 3.55 -11.77 4.87
C ALA A 23 4.48 -11.22 5.97
N TYR A 24 4.91 -9.96 5.86
CA TYR A 24 5.77 -9.33 6.84
C TYR A 24 5.03 -9.05 8.14
N ASP A 25 5.78 -9.02 9.24
CA ASP A 25 5.27 -8.59 10.53
C ASP A 25 5.04 -7.06 10.50
N PRO A 26 3.81 -6.57 10.75
CA PRO A 26 3.54 -5.14 10.83
C PRO A 26 4.43 -4.42 11.84
N ASP A 27 4.86 -5.06 12.92
CA ASP A 27 5.70 -4.45 13.95
C ASP A 27 7.08 -4.05 13.43
N GLY A 28 7.54 -4.64 12.31
CA GLY A 28 8.75 -4.23 11.61
C GLY A 28 8.55 -3.18 10.51
N ILE A 29 7.33 -2.69 10.30
CA ILE A 29 7.01 -1.65 9.32
C ILE A 29 6.71 -0.37 10.08
N ASP A 30 7.50 0.67 9.87
CA ASP A 30 7.27 1.96 10.52
C ASP A 30 6.27 2.80 9.71
N ILE A 31 5.34 3.47 10.42
CA ILE A 31 4.48 4.48 9.79
C ILE A 31 5.35 5.68 9.41
N GLY A 32 5.18 6.18 8.19
CA GLY A 32 6.02 7.23 7.61
C GLY A 32 7.28 6.70 6.92
N ALA A 33 7.58 5.40 7.00
CA ALA A 33 8.69 4.82 6.27
C ALA A 33 8.42 4.79 4.75
N SER A 34 9.51 4.88 3.99
CA SER A 34 9.52 4.61 2.56
C SER A 34 9.48 3.10 2.31
N ILE A 35 8.54 2.64 1.50
CA ILE A 35 8.42 1.23 1.08
C ILE A 35 8.28 1.14 -0.43
N ALA A 36 9.02 0.21 -1.05
CA ALA A 36 8.97 0.00 -2.49
C ALA A 36 7.95 -1.10 -2.85
N CYS A 37 7.00 -0.79 -3.72
CA CYS A 37 6.04 -1.74 -4.29
C CYS A 37 6.09 -1.63 -5.81
N ASP A 38 6.31 -2.76 -6.50
CA ASP A 38 6.52 -2.80 -7.97
C ASP A 38 7.58 -1.79 -8.47
N GLY A 39 8.64 -1.58 -7.68
CA GLY A 39 9.71 -0.63 -7.99
C GLY A 39 9.40 0.84 -7.72
N VAL A 40 8.19 1.17 -7.24
CA VAL A 40 7.76 2.54 -6.92
C VAL A 40 7.84 2.77 -5.41
N CYS A 41 8.39 3.91 -5.00
CA CYS A 41 8.48 4.31 -3.60
C CYS A 41 7.16 4.93 -3.11
N HIS A 42 6.70 4.49 -1.95
CA HIS A 42 5.50 4.99 -1.29
C HIS A 42 5.74 5.25 0.20
N THR A 43 4.84 6.01 0.81
CA THR A 43 4.82 6.25 2.25
C THR A 43 3.82 5.34 2.92
N VAL A 44 4.24 4.60 3.96
CA VAL A 44 3.34 3.82 4.80
C VAL A 44 2.51 4.76 5.68
N THR A 45 1.18 4.65 5.62
CA THR A 45 0.26 5.51 6.38
C THR A 45 -0.49 4.76 7.48
N ALA A 46 -0.67 3.45 7.33
CA ALA A 46 -1.24 2.59 8.36
C ALA A 46 -0.71 1.16 8.23
N LYS A 47 -0.84 0.38 9.30
CA LYS A 47 -0.44 -1.03 9.34
C LYS A 47 -1.28 -1.78 10.36
N GLY A 48 -1.40 -3.09 10.20
CA GLY A 48 -2.10 -3.89 11.19
C GLY A 48 -2.13 -5.38 10.89
N ARG A 49 -2.70 -6.10 11.85
CA ARG A 49 -3.06 -7.52 11.73
C ARG A 49 -4.58 -7.59 11.62
N GLY A 50 -5.10 -8.16 10.54
CA GLY A 50 -6.52 -8.38 10.32
C GLY A 50 -6.88 -9.88 10.40
N THR A 51 -8.17 -10.18 10.33
CA THR A 51 -8.68 -11.56 10.24
C THR A 51 -8.13 -12.31 9.01
N ASP A 52 -7.86 -11.56 7.95
CA ASP A 52 -7.37 -12.09 6.66
C ASP A 52 -5.84 -11.99 6.51
N GLY A 53 -5.13 -11.64 7.58
CA GLY A 53 -3.68 -11.53 7.61
C GLY A 53 -3.14 -10.12 7.87
N ASN A 54 -1.82 -9.98 7.77
CA ASN A 54 -1.12 -8.71 8.00
C ASN A 54 -1.30 -7.79 6.78
N TRP A 55 -1.32 -6.48 7.02
CA TRP A 55 -1.49 -5.48 5.97
C TRP A 55 -0.78 -4.17 6.33
N PHE A 56 -0.54 -3.35 5.30
CA PHE A 56 -0.17 -1.95 5.42
C PHE A 56 -0.86 -1.12 4.33
N ASP A 57 -1.11 0.15 4.63
CA ASP A 57 -1.65 1.11 3.68
C ASP A 57 -0.51 1.99 3.19
N ILE A 58 -0.44 2.16 1.87
CA ILE A 58 0.46 3.11 1.21
C ILE A 58 -0.33 4.28 0.67
N GLU A 59 0.33 5.43 0.56
CA GLU A 59 -0.20 6.60 -0.14
C GLU A 59 0.60 6.89 -1.41
N SER A 60 -0.11 7.12 -2.51
CA SER A 60 0.45 7.44 -3.82
C SER A 60 -0.04 8.79 -4.30
N ALA A 61 0.89 9.75 -4.35
CA ALA A 61 0.61 11.11 -4.81
C ALA A 61 0.18 11.15 -6.28
N ALA A 62 -0.47 12.25 -6.68
CA ALA A 62 -0.97 12.42 -8.05
C ALA A 62 0.12 12.29 -9.13
N GLU A 63 1.35 12.71 -8.86
CA GLU A 63 2.47 12.54 -9.79
C GLU A 63 2.84 11.06 -9.96
N THR A 64 2.98 10.31 -8.85
CA THR A 64 3.21 8.86 -8.88
C THR A 64 2.14 8.14 -9.70
N LEU A 65 0.88 8.48 -9.49
CA LEU A 65 -0.24 7.87 -10.22
C LEU A 65 -0.21 8.18 -11.73
N ARG A 66 0.32 9.34 -12.13
CA ARG A 66 0.45 9.74 -13.54
C ARG A 66 1.63 9.08 -14.25
N LEU A 67 2.71 8.79 -13.53
CA LEU A 67 3.97 8.33 -14.10
C LEU A 67 4.21 6.82 -13.98
N THR A 68 3.35 6.10 -13.26
CA THR A 68 3.54 4.67 -12.95
C THR A 68 2.26 3.86 -13.16
N THR A 69 2.36 2.55 -13.00
CA THR A 69 1.23 1.60 -13.10
C THR A 69 0.36 1.53 -11.84
N VAL A 70 0.70 2.27 -10.78
CA VAL A 70 0.04 2.18 -9.46
C VAL A 70 -1.47 2.43 -9.55
N GLY A 71 -1.89 3.35 -10.41
CA GLY A 71 -3.30 3.68 -10.62
C GLY A 71 -4.12 2.59 -11.33
N THR A 72 -3.46 1.55 -11.86
CA THR A 72 -4.10 0.45 -12.61
C THR A 72 -3.91 -0.92 -11.96
N TRP A 73 -3.29 -0.98 -10.79
CA TRP A 73 -3.13 -2.22 -10.02
C TRP A 73 -4.51 -2.79 -9.60
N THR A 74 -4.64 -4.11 -9.59
CA THR A 74 -5.89 -4.84 -9.29
C THR A 74 -5.69 -5.91 -8.23
#